data_AF-A0A7C5HMG5-F1
#
_entry.id   AF-A0A7C5HMG5-F1
#
_cell.length_a   1.000
_cell.length_b   1.000
_cell.length_c   1.000
_cell.angle_alpha   90.00
_cell.angle_beta   90.00
_cell.angle_gamma   90.00
#
_symmetry.space_group_name_H-M   'P 1'
#
loop_
_entity.id
_entity.type
_entity.pdbx_description
1 polymer ?
#
loop_
_entity_poly.entity_id
_entity_poly.type
_entity_poly.pdbx_seq_one_letter_code
_entity_poly.pdbx_strand_id
1 'polypeptide(L)' 'MTRAWRIEYEGALYHVLSRGNDKQDIVIDDDDRKLFLDTAGEMGERFEIDLFAYVLMDNHYHLLFRTNRAN' A
#
# COMPACT_ATOMS: atom_id res chain seq x y z
N MET A 1 -19.77 11.26 8.96
CA MET A 1 -20.30 10.58 7.77
C MET A 1 -19.83 9.14 7.77
N THR A 2 -20.67 8.20 7.38
CA THR A 2 -20.27 6.80 7.21
C THR A 2 -19.46 6.66 5.94
N ARG A 3 -18.33 5.96 6.02
CA ARG A 3 -17.53 5.60 4.85
C ARG A 3 -18.26 4.51 4.08
N ALA A 4 -18.34 4.64 2.75
CA ALA A 4 -18.88 3.57 1.91
C ALA A 4 -18.04 2.29 2.06
N TRP A 5 -18.69 1.14 1.87
CA TRP A 5 -18.01 -0.14 1.79
C TRP A 5 -16.99 -0.13 0.66
N ARG A 6 -15.87 -0.82 0.87
CA ARG A 6 -14.91 -1.05 -0.22
C ARG A 6 -15.56 -2.04 -1.19
N ILE A 7 -15.36 -1.80 -2.49
CA ILE A 7 -15.81 -2.73 -3.53
C ILE A 7 -14.80 -3.86 -3.57
N GLU A 8 -15.26 -5.09 -3.36
CA GLU A 8 -14.40 -6.27 -3.19
C GLU A 8 -14.89 -7.38 -4.13
N TYR A 9 -13.99 -7.89 -4.98
CA TYR A 9 -14.21 -9.02 -5.87
C TYR A 9 -12.86 -9.66 -6.24
N GLU A 10 -12.90 -10.88 -6.74
CA GLU A 10 -11.71 -11.60 -7.19
C GLU A 10 -10.99 -10.86 -8.33
N GLY A 11 -9.68 -10.64 -8.19
CA GLY A 11 -8.90 -9.91 -9.18
C GLY A 11 -9.12 -8.39 -9.18
N ALA A 12 -9.76 -7.84 -8.14
CA ALA A 12 -9.95 -6.39 -8.02
C ALA A 12 -8.62 -5.63 -7.97
N LEU A 13 -8.57 -4.50 -8.69
CA LEU A 13 -7.42 -3.60 -8.76
C LEU A 13 -7.65 -2.39 -7.85
N TYR A 14 -6.67 -2.08 -7.01
CA TYR A 14 -6.74 -0.97 -6.07
C TYR A 14 -5.56 -0.02 -6.26
N HIS A 15 -5.88 1.27 -6.27
CA HIS A 15 -4.92 2.33 -5.98
C HIS A 15 -5.09 2.75 -4.52
N VAL A 16 -4.10 2.44 -3.69
CA VAL A 16 -4.09 2.79 -2.26
C VAL A 16 -3.12 3.94 -2.03
N LEU A 17 -3.58 4.94 -1.28
CA LEU A 17 -2.77 6.03 -0.77
C LEU A 17 -2.86 6.06 0.75
N SER A 18 -1.71 6.23 1.40
CA SER A 18 -1.63 6.64 2.79
C SER A 18 -0.68 7.83 2.92
N ARG A 19 -1.01 8.74 3.83
CA ARG A 19 -0.24 9.95 4.11
C ARG A 19 -0.04 10.06 5.61
N GLY A 20 1.14 10.54 6.02
CA GLY A 20 1.48 10.81 7.40
C GLY A 20 0.48 11.76 8.04
N ASN A 21 0.21 11.51 9.33
CA ASN A 21 -0.64 12.41 10.11
C ASN A 21 -0.02 13.82 10.12
N ASP A 22 -0.86 14.83 9.95
CA ASP A 22 -0.41 16.22 9.81
C ASP A 22 0.68 16.43 8.72
N LYS A 23 0.69 15.58 7.68
CA LYS A 23 1.69 15.56 6.60
C LYS A 23 3.14 15.35 7.09
N GLN A 24 3.31 14.83 8.30
CA GLN A 24 4.62 14.47 8.82
C GLN A 24 5.25 13.36 7.99
N ASP A 25 6.57 13.31 8.04
CA ASP A 25 7.34 12.28 7.38
C ASP A 25 7.05 10.92 8.02
N ILE A 26 6.78 9.94 7.16
CA ILE A 26 6.57 8.52 7.48
C ILE A 26 7.83 7.68 7.21
N VAL A 27 8.83 8.29 6.57
CA VAL A 27 10.13 7.72 6.20
C VAL A 27 11.15 8.84 6.40
N ILE A 28 12.18 8.59 7.21
CA ILE A 28 13.19 9.60 7.57
C ILE A 28 14.48 9.38 6.80
N ASP A 29 14.86 8.12 6.57
CA ASP A 29 16.11 7.76 5.91
C ASP A 29 15.94 6.59 4.93
N ASP A 30 17.06 6.16 4.34
CA ASP A 30 17.07 5.08 3.37
C ASP A 30 16.85 3.70 3.99
N ASP A 31 17.05 3.53 5.30
CA ASP A 31 16.79 2.27 5.98
C ASP A 31 15.29 2.10 6.23
N ASP A 32 14.57 3.18 6.54
CA ASP A 32 13.11 3.20 6.54
C ASP A 32 12.54 2.84 5.15
N ARG A 33 13.15 3.36 4.07
CA ARG A 33 12.74 3.03 2.69
C ARG A 33 12.91 1.55 2.38
N LYS A 34 14.05 0.96 2.77
CA LYS A 34 14.30 -0.49 2.58
C LYS A 34 13.29 -1.31 3.38
N LEU A 35 13.08 -0.98 4.66
CA LEU A 35 12.11 -1.66 5.51
C LEU A 35 10.69 -1.62 4.92
N PHE A 36 10.28 -0.47 4.35
CA PHE A 36 8.99 -0.35 3.68
C PHE A 36 8.88 -1.31 2.48
N LEU A 37 9.91 -1.38 1.63
CA LEU A 37 9.90 -2.23 0.44
C LEU A 37 9.96 -3.71 0.80
N ASP A 38 10.76 -4.09 1.80
CA ASP A 38 10.84 -5.46 2.31
C ASP A 38 9.48 -5.89 2.86
N THR A 39 8.86 -5.03 3.69
CA THR A 39 7.51 -5.27 4.23
C THR A 39 6.48 -5.38 3.10
N ALA A 40 6.52 -4.50 2.10
CA ALA A 40 5.59 -4.54 0.98
C ALA A 40 5.72 -5.85 0.18
N GLY A 41 6.96 -6.34 -0.01
CA GLY A 41 7.24 -7.64 -0.62
C GLY A 41 6.69 -8.81 0.21
N GLU A 42 6.99 -8.84 1.50
CA GLU A 42 6.49 -9.87 2.43
C GLU A 42 4.96 -9.91 2.47
N MET A 43 4.30 -8.74 2.49
CA MET A 43 2.83 -8.67 2.45
C MET A 43 2.28 -9.12 1.10
N GLY A 44 3.00 -8.84 0.01
CA GLY A 44 2.75 -9.36 -1.33
C GLY A 44 2.56 -10.87 -1.34
N GLU A 45 3.57 -11.57 -0.83
CA GLU A 45 3.59 -13.03 -0.72
C GLU A 45 2.53 -13.55 0.26
N ARG A 46 2.45 -12.95 1.46
CA ARG A 46 1.56 -13.40 2.52
C ARG A 46 0.08 -13.33 2.16
N PHE A 47 -0.33 -12.30 1.43
CA PHE A 47 -1.74 -12.04 1.13
C PHE A 47 -2.13 -12.33 -0.33
N GLU A 48 -1.22 -12.91 -1.11
CA GLU A 48 -1.46 -13.24 -2.52
C GLU A 48 -1.92 -12.02 -3.33
N ILE A 49 -1.21 -10.89 -3.16
CA ILE A 49 -1.46 -9.67 -3.92
C ILE A 49 -0.36 -9.45 -4.96
N ASP A 50 -0.75 -8.98 -6.14
CA ASP A 50 0.20 -8.60 -7.19
C ASP A 50 0.44 -7.10 -7.14
N LEU A 51 1.62 -6.68 -6.70
CA LEU A 51 2.02 -5.27 -6.67
C LEU A 51 2.61 -4.86 -8.03
N PHE A 52 1.94 -3.95 -8.73
CA PHE A 52 2.35 -3.49 -10.06
C PHE A 52 3.24 -2.25 -10.02
N ALA A 53 2.96 -1.34 -9.11
CA ALA A 53 3.69 -0.09 -8.99
C ALA A 53 3.60 0.47 -7.57
N TYR A 54 4.63 1.23 -7.19
CA TYR A 54 4.65 2.00 -5.96
C TYR A 54 5.28 3.37 -6.18
N VAL A 55 4.91 4.32 -5.33
CA VAL A 55 5.63 5.59 -5.13
C VAL A 55 5.81 5.75 -3.62
N LEU A 56 7.03 6.03 -3.18
CA LEU A 56 7.34 6.28 -1.77
C LEU A 56 7.98 7.67 -1.64
N MET A 57 7.20 8.61 -1.13
CA MET A 57 7.65 9.96 -0.74
C MET A 57 7.86 9.99 0.77
N ASP A 58 8.49 11.05 1.27
CA ASP A 58 8.83 11.16 2.70
C ASP A 58 7.59 11.13 3.59
N ASN A 59 6.48 11.74 3.16
CA ASN A 59 5.25 11.84 3.96
C ASN A 59 4.04 11.09 3.41
N HIS A 60 4.15 10.36 2.30
CA HIS A 60 3.07 9.53 1.78
C HIS A 60 3.57 8.49 0.79
N TYR A 61 2.75 7.47 0.56
CA TYR A 61 3.00 6.48 -0.47
C TYR A 61 1.74 6.20 -1.29
N HIS A 62 1.96 5.65 -2.47
CA HIS A 62 0.95 5.08 -3.33
C HIS A 62 1.32 3.64 -3.68
N LEU A 63 0.34 2.74 -3.68
CA LEU A 63 0.46 1.37 -4.16
C LEU A 63 -0.61 1.10 -5.21
N LEU A 64 -0.23 0.44 -6.30
CA LEU A 64 -1.15 -0.12 -7.29
C LEU A 64 -1.02 -1.64 -7.24
N PHE A 65 -2.06 -2.32 -6.75
CA PHE A 65 -2.03 -3.77 -6.63
C PHE A 65 -3.36 -4.43 -6.97
N ARG A 66 -3.30 -5.70 -7.35
CA ARG A 66 -4.46 -6.58 -7.50
C ARG A 66 -4.55 -7.54 -6.32
N THR A 67 -5.76 -7.77 -5.81
CA THR A 67 -6.04 -8.88 -4.88
C THR A 67 -6.44 -10.11 -5.67
N ASN A 68 -5.66 -11.20 -5.60
CA ASN A 68 -5.99 -12.41 -6.36
C ASN A 68 -7.21 -13.15 -5.79
N ARG A 69 -7.52 -12.93 -4.51
CA ARG A 69 -8.75 -13.41 -3.86
C ARG A 69 -9.63 -12.21 -3.48
N ALA A 70 -10.92 -12.45 -3.30
CA ALA A 70 -11.78 -11.48 -2.63
C ALA A 70 -11.34 -11.34 -1.16
N ASN A 71 -11.29 -10.10 -0.65
CA ASN A 71 -11.01 -9.80 0.76
C ASN A 71 -12.21 -10.12 1.67
#